data_AF-A0A6A3H7W0-F1
#
_entry.id   AF-A0A6A3H7W0-F1
#
_cell.length_a   1.000
_cell.length_b   1.000
_cell.length_c   1.000
_cell.angle_alpha   90.00
_cell.angle_beta   90.00
_cell.angle_gamma   90.00
#
_symmetry.space_group_name_H-M   'P 1'
#
loop_
_entity.id
_entity.type
_entity.pdbx_description
1 polymer ?
#
loop_
_entity_poly.entity_id
_entity_poly.type
_entity_poly.pdbx_seq_one_letter_code
_entity_poly.pdbx_strand_id
1 'polypeptide(L)' 'MLIASRQKAVIASVKAGIAEKFRIKDLGRARFILGIEIDYDMERRPLIISQKAYTESIIKKFGQENAKPCLTPL' A
#
# COMPACT_ATOMS: atom_id res chain seq x y z
N MET A 1 3.34 4.19 -8.88
CA MET A 1 1.93 4.12 -9.35
C MET A 1 1.42 2.70 -9.13
N LEU A 2 0.17 2.52 -8.69
CA LEU A 2 -0.46 1.20 -8.56
C LEU A 2 -1.24 0.88 -9.86
N ILE A 3 -1.08 -0.33 -10.39
CA ILE A 3 -1.88 -0.85 -11.49
C ILE A 3 -2.46 -2.18 -11.03
N ALA A 4 -3.78 -2.34 -11.12
CA ALA A 4 -4.48 -3.56 -10.76
C ALA A 4 -5.43 -3.99 -11.89
N SER A 5 -5.45 -5.28 -12.20
CA SER A 5 -6.40 -5.89 -13.12
C SER A 5 -6.49 -7.39 -12.86
N ARG A 6 -7.63 -8.00 -13.19
CA ARG A 6 -7.79 -9.46 -13.22
C ARG A 6 -7.03 -10.10 -14.38
N GLN A 7 -6.71 -9.33 -15.43
CA GLN A 7 -6.04 -9.81 -16.63
C GLN A 7 -4.61 -9.25 -16.71
N LYS A 8 -3.62 -10.16 -16.74
CA LYS A 8 -2.20 -9.78 -16.85
C LYS A 8 -1.89 -9.01 -18.15
N ALA A 9 -2.59 -9.33 -19.24
CA ALA A 9 -2.44 -8.64 -20.52
C ALA A 9 -2.78 -7.14 -20.42
N VAL A 10 -3.82 -6.79 -19.66
CA VAL A 10 -4.20 -5.38 -19.43
C VAL A 10 -3.12 -4.65 -18.64
N ILE A 11 -2.55 -5.28 -17.61
CA ILE A 11 -1.43 -4.69 -16.85
C ILE A 11 -0.23 -4.44 -17.76
N ALA A 12 0.10 -5.39 -18.64
CA ALA A 12 1.21 -5.25 -19.58
C ALA A 12 0.97 -4.12 -20.59
N SER A 13 -0.22 -4.06 -21.19
CA SER A 13 -0.60 -3.00 -22.13
C SER A 13 -0.53 -1.61 -21.50
N VAL A 14 -1.05 -1.44 -20.28
CA VAL A 14 -0.97 -0.16 -19.56
C VAL A 14 0.48 0.21 -19.24
N LYS A 15 1.31 -0.75 -18.80
CA LYS A 15 2.74 -0.49 -18.56
C LYS A 15 3.45 -0.04 -19.84
N ALA A 16 3.18 -0.69 -20.98
CA ALA A 16 3.78 -0.31 -22.26
C ALA A 16 3.38 1.11 -22.68
N GLY A 17 2.08 1.45 -22.64
CA GLY A 17 1.61 2.79 -23.02
C GLY A 17 2.19 3.92 -22.14
N ILE A 18 2.41 3.66 -20.85
CA ILE A 18 3.07 4.65 -19.97
C ILE A 18 4.57 4.74 -20.28
N ALA A 19 5.23 3.62 -20.57
CA ALA A 19 6.65 3.57 -20.90
C ALA A 19 6.99 4.35 -22.19
N GLU A 20 6.04 4.49 -23.12
CA GLU A 20 6.21 5.30 -24.34
C GLU A 20 6.41 6.79 -24.05
N LYS A 21 5.86 7.30 -22.95
CA LYS A 21 5.90 8.73 -22.59
C LYS A 21 6.80 9.02 -21.41
N PHE A 22 7.01 8.04 -20.53
CA PHE A 22 7.74 8.20 -19.28
C PHE A 22 8.68 7.03 -19.05
N ARG A 23 9.87 7.31 -18.51
CA ARG A 23 10.74 6.25 -17.99
C ARG A 23 10.09 5.65 -16.75
N ILE A 24 9.63 4.40 -16.85
CA ILE A 24 9.06 3.66 -15.72
C ILE A 24 9.98 2.54 -15.25
N LYS A 25 9.83 2.16 -13.97
CA LYS A 25 10.46 0.99 -13.37
C LYS A 25 9.37 0.12 -12.76
N ASP A 26 9.39 -1.16 -13.09
CA ASP A 26 8.54 -2.14 -12.41
C ASP A 26 9.14 -2.45 -11.03
N LEU A 27 8.35 -2.26 -9.98
CA LEU A 27 8.74 -2.54 -8.59
C LEU A 27 8.17 -3.88 -8.09
N GLY A 28 7.53 -4.64 -8.97
CA GLY A 28 6.89 -5.91 -8.63
C GLY A 28 5.59 -5.71 -7.87
N ARG A 29 5.30 -6.66 -6.97
CA ARG A 29 4.07 -6.63 -6.16
C ARG A 29 4.03 -5.41 -5.26
N ALA A 30 2.94 -4.67 -5.31
CA ALA A 30 2.72 -3.53 -4.44
C ALA A 30 2.66 -3.98 -2.98
N ARG A 31 3.49 -3.34 -2.15
CA ARG A 31 3.49 -3.48 -0.68
C ARG A 31 3.10 -2.20 0.03
N PHE A 32 3.30 -1.05 -0.63
CA PHE A 32 2.96 0.26 -0.08
C PHE A 32 2.43 1.19 -1.16
N ILE A 33 1.45 2.02 -0.81
CA ILE A 33 1.01 3.18 -1.60
C ILE A 33 0.71 4.34 -0.65
N LEU A 34 1.35 5.50 -0.85
CA LEU A 34 1.12 6.72 -0.05
C LEU A 34 1.23 6.49 1.48
N GLY A 35 2.15 5.62 1.92
CA GLY A 35 2.32 5.28 3.34
C GLY A 35 1.29 4.27 3.88
N ILE A 36 0.41 3.77 3.02
CA ILE A 36 -0.54 2.69 3.32
C ILE A 36 0.11 1.37 2.93
N GLU A 37 0.19 0.44 3.89
CA GLU A 37 0.67 -0.92 3.69
C GLU A 37 -0.41 -1.76 3.00
N ILE A 38 0.00 -2.56 2.03
CA ILE A 38 -0.86 -3.47 1.26
C ILE A 38 -0.32 -4.88 1.42
N ASP A 39 -1.15 -5.77 1.97
CA ASP A 39 -0.91 -7.21 1.96
C ASP A 39 -2.01 -7.93 1.18
N TYR A 40 -1.67 -8.41 -0.02
CA TYR A 40 -2.61 -9.07 -0.92
C TYR A 40 -2.25 -10.54 -1.17
N ASP A 41 -2.86 -11.45 -0.44
CA ASP A 41 -2.69 -12.88 -0.73
C ASP A 41 -3.39 -13.23 -2.05
N MET A 42 -2.60 -13.54 -3.08
CA MET A 42 -3.11 -13.81 -4.43
C MET A 42 -3.78 -15.20 -4.55
N GLU A 43 -3.45 -16.13 -3.65
CA GLU A 43 -4.01 -17.48 -3.65
C GLU A 43 -5.36 -17.50 -2.96
N ARG A 44 -5.41 -16.95 -1.73
CA ARG A 44 -6.62 -16.91 -0.91
C ARG A 44 -7.53 -15.72 -1.26
N ARG A 45 -6.99 -14.71 -1.95
CA ARG A 45 -7.64 -13.46 -2.36
C ARG A 45 -8.02 -12.42 -1.28
N PRO A 46 -7.64 -12.50 0.02
CA PRO A 46 -7.82 -11.35 0.89
C PRO A 46 -6.84 -10.22 0.51
N LEU A 47 -7.39 -9.02 0.40
CA LEU A 47 -6.63 -7.77 0.30
C LEU A 47 -6.75 -7.03 1.62
N ILE A 48 -5.64 -6.97 2.36
CA ILE A 48 -5.54 -6.24 3.61
C ILE A 48 -4.81 -4.93 3.33
N ILE A 49 -5.36 -3.85 3.89
CA ILE A 49 -4.81 -2.51 3.79
C ILE A 49 -4.65 -1.98 5.21
N SER A 50 -3.47 -1.48 5.54
CA SER A 50 -3.10 -1.07 6.89
C SER A 50 -2.41 0.30 6.89
N GLN A 51 -2.76 1.14 7.86
CA GLN A 51 -2.05 2.40 8.16
C GLN A 51 -1.28 2.31 9.49
N LYS A 52 -0.87 1.10 9.88
CA LYS A 52 -0.12 0.87 11.12
C LYS A 52 1.12 1.76 11.21
N ALA A 53 1.94 1.80 10.16
CA ALA A 53 3.15 2.63 10.12
C ALA A 53 2.84 4.14 10.30
N TYR A 54 1.74 4.62 9.72
CA TYR A 54 1.31 6.01 9.94
C TYR A 54 0.88 6.24 11.39
N THR A 55 0.08 5.33 11.95
CA THR A 55 -0.37 5.39 13.34
C THR A 55 0.83 5.42 14.30
N GLU A 56 1.80 4.53 14.12
CA GLU A 56 3.04 4.49 14.90
C GLU A 56 3.84 5.80 14.76
N SER A 57 3.89 6.38 13.55
CA SER A 57 4.57 7.66 13.33
C SER A 57 3.93 8.82 14.10
N ILE A 58 2.60 8.82 14.23
CA ILE A 58 1.86 9.84 14.99
C ILE A 58 2.09 9.63 16.49
N ILE A 59 1.99 8.40 16.98
CA ILE A 59 2.27 8.06 18.39
C ILE A 59 3.66 8.55 18.78
N LYS A 60 4.68 8.24 17.96
CA LYS A 60 6.05 8.67 18.19
C LYS A 60 6.22 10.19 18.15
N LYS A 61 5.59 10.86 17.17
CA LYS A 61 5.65 12.33 17.02
C LYS A 61 5.18 13.06 18.27
N PHE A 62 4.18 12.53 18.97
CA PHE A 62 3.62 13.12 20.19
C PHE A 62 4.17 12.49 21.48
N GLY A 63 5.21 11.64 21.40
CA GLY A 63 5.82 10.98 22.55
C GLY A 63 4.86 10.08 23.32
N GLN A 64 3.84 9.52 22.65
CA GLN A 64 2.78 8.72 23.26
C GLN A 64 3.08 7.21 23.25
N GLU A 65 4.33 6.81 23.01
CA GLU A 65 4.74 5.39 22.89
C GLU A 65 4.44 4.58 24.17
N ASN A 66 4.45 5.24 25.34
CA ASN A 66 4.15 4.64 26.64
C ASN A 66 2.85 5.17 27.27
N ALA A 67 1.96 5.76 26.47
CA ALA A 67 0.70 6.29 26.98
C ALA A 67 -0.16 5.17 27.56
N LYS A 68 -0.84 5.45 28.68
CA LYS A 68 -1.79 4.49 29.26
C LYS A 68 -2.95 4.30 28.28
N PRO A 69 -3.37 3.05 27.99
CA PRO A 69 -4.52 2.80 27.13
C PRO A 69 -5.76 3.46 27.75
N CYS A 70 -6.54 4.13 26.92
CA CYS A 70 -7.85 4.67 27.29
C CYS A 70 -8.89 4.14 26.32
N LEU A 71 -10.12 3.97 26.80
CA LEU A 71 -11.24 3.65 25.93
C LEU A 71 -11.47 4.83 25.01
N THR A 72 -11.09 4.65 23.76
CA THR A 72 -11.40 5.58 22.68
C THR A 72 -12.62 5.01 21.94
N PRO A 73 -13.69 5.78 21.75
CA PRO A 73 -14.75 5.38 20.85
C PRO A 73 -14.17 5.45 19.43
N LEU A 74 -13.80 4.28 18.91
CA LEU A 74 -13.45 4.04 17.51
C LEU A 74 -14.66 3.52 16.76
#